data_AF-A0A942HXI8-F1
#
_entry.id   AF-A0A942HXI8-F1
#
_cell.length_a   1.000
_cell.length_b   1.000
_cell.length_c   1.000
_cell.angle_alpha   90.00
_cell.angle_beta   90.00
_cell.angle_gamma   90.00
#
_symmetry.space_group_name_H-M   'P 1'
#
loop_
_entity.id
_entity.type
_entity.pdbx_description
1 polymer ?
#
loop_
_entity_poly.entity_id
_entity_poly.type
_entity_poly.pdbx_seq_one_letter_code
_entity_poly.pdbx_strand_id
1 'polypeptide(L)'
;MTNKQALSTDCDGVYFSTSLIDYTEFLEAMDQLCEDPGSQYAPAFILRQLLQCCDTEMLIDIVDNPKTCQKILEGLSKIQNLDVRFAMAENHNLDFNILSNLADDENPYVAMRAQQTVERLKSISIGETVLTLNVPSRISRQVS
;
A
#
# COMPACT_ATOMS: atom_id res chain seq x y z
N MET A 1 -32.96 -2.20 21.75
CA MET A 1 -32.05 -1.20 21.15
C MET A 1 -30.90 -0.98 22.13
N THR A 2 -29.77 -1.63 21.90
CA THR A 2 -28.51 -1.29 22.57
C THR A 2 -27.42 -1.62 21.57
N ASN A 3 -27.10 -0.61 20.76
CA ASN A 3 -26.00 -0.63 19.81
C ASN A 3 -24.70 -0.58 20.64
N LYS A 4 -24.04 -1.73 20.81
CA LYS A 4 -22.71 -1.80 21.41
C LYS A 4 -21.70 -1.52 20.30
N GLN A 5 -21.44 -0.25 20.02
CA GLN A 5 -20.21 0.14 19.34
C GLN A 5 -19.09 0.07 20.39
N ALA A 6 -18.20 -0.90 20.20
CA ALA A 6 -16.98 -1.00 20.96
C ALA A 6 -16.09 0.19 20.58
N LEU A 7 -15.90 1.09 21.53
CA LEU A 7 -14.96 2.19 21.45
C LEU A 7 -13.57 1.63 21.71
N SER A 8 -12.73 1.58 20.66
CA SER A 8 -11.29 1.41 20.82
C SER A 8 -10.69 2.75 21.23
N THR A 9 -9.80 2.73 22.22
CA THR A 9 -9.18 3.93 22.81
C THR A 9 -7.70 3.99 22.46
N ASP A 10 -7.27 5.11 21.88
CA ASP A 10 -5.86 5.45 21.72
C ASP A 10 -5.46 6.65 22.61
N CYS A 11 -4.15 6.76 22.85
CA CYS A 11 -3.51 7.16 24.11
C CYS A 11 -3.67 8.61 24.61
N ASP A 12 -4.34 9.51 23.89
CA ASP A 12 -4.50 10.92 24.30
C ASP A 12 -5.96 11.38 24.47
N GLY A 13 -6.95 10.48 24.36
CA GLY A 13 -8.32 10.76 24.77
C GLY A 13 -9.04 11.89 23.99
N VAL A 14 -8.54 12.28 22.83
CA VAL A 14 -9.20 13.25 21.95
C VAL A 14 -10.01 12.49 20.89
N TYR A 15 -11.34 12.56 21.02
CA TYR A 15 -12.26 12.23 19.94
C TYR A 15 -12.04 13.23 18.81
N PHE A 16 -11.30 12.86 17.76
CA PHE A 16 -11.41 13.57 16.50
C PHE A 16 -12.71 13.09 15.82
N SER A 17 -13.75 13.89 15.99
CA SER A 17 -14.95 13.84 15.16
C SER A 17 -14.53 13.76 13.70
N THR A 18 -14.93 12.68 13.02
CA THR A 18 -14.76 12.42 11.59
C THR A 18 -15.33 13.55 10.72
N SER A 19 -14.56 14.61 10.55
CA SER A 19 -14.73 15.52 9.41
C SER A 19 -13.64 15.14 8.43
N LEU A 20 -14.02 14.61 7.27
CA LEU A 20 -13.15 14.18 6.16
C LEU A 20 -12.10 15.22 5.67
N ILE A 21 -12.05 16.40 6.29
CA ILE A 21 -11.23 17.55 5.90
C ILE A 21 -9.79 17.40 6.40
N ASP A 22 -9.55 16.84 7.60
CA ASP A 22 -8.19 16.73 8.18
C ASP A 22 -7.35 15.62 7.51
N TYR A 23 -7.99 14.49 7.17
CA TYR A 23 -7.32 13.34 6.59
C TYR A 23 -6.91 13.53 5.13
N THR A 24 -7.78 14.15 4.32
CA THR A 24 -7.50 14.40 2.91
C THR A 24 -6.36 15.41 2.76
N GLU A 25 -6.38 16.47 3.59
CA GLU A 25 -5.33 17.48 3.62
C GLU A 25 -3.99 16.88 4.11
N PHE A 26 -4.03 15.95 5.05
CA PHE A 26 -2.86 15.18 5.48
C PHE A 26 -2.27 14.33 4.34
N LEU A 27 -3.08 13.55 3.62
CA LEU A 27 -2.61 12.76 2.47
C LEU A 27 -2.05 13.64 1.34
N GLU A 28 -2.69 14.77 1.06
CA GLU A 28 -2.21 15.73 0.05
C GLU A 28 -0.87 16.35 0.47
N ALA A 29 -0.70 16.71 1.75
CA ALA A 29 0.56 17.21 2.28
C ALA A 29 1.68 16.14 2.24
N MET A 30 1.32 14.88 2.50
CA MET A 30 2.23 13.73 2.41
C MET A 30 2.72 13.51 0.98
N ASP A 31 1.81 13.55 0.00
CA ASP A 31 2.14 13.43 -1.43
C ASP A 31 3.12 14.55 -1.86
N GLN A 32 2.86 15.80 -1.47
CA GLN A 32 3.74 16.94 -1.78
C GLN A 32 5.15 16.80 -1.18
N LEU A 33 5.23 16.32 0.07
CA LEU A 33 6.52 16.13 0.77
C LEU A 33 7.33 14.95 0.21
N CYS A 34 6.67 13.96 -0.37
CA CYS A 34 7.29 12.85 -1.06
C CYS A 34 7.98 13.27 -2.38
N GLU A 35 7.51 14.34 -3.04
CA GLU A 35 8.01 14.81 -4.34
C GLU A 35 9.22 15.74 -4.26
N ASP A 36 9.54 16.32 -3.09
CA ASP A 36 10.68 17.25 -2.94
C ASP A 36 11.97 16.54 -2.45
N PRO A 37 12.96 16.27 -3.34
CA PRO A 37 14.22 15.64 -2.98
C PRO A 37 15.13 16.54 -2.10
N GLY A 38 14.82 17.84 -1.99
CA GLY A 38 15.53 18.80 -1.15
C GLY A 38 14.94 18.97 0.26
N SER A 39 13.75 18.40 0.51
CA SER A 39 13.12 18.47 1.83
C SER A 39 13.84 17.53 2.80
N GLN A 40 14.71 18.10 3.63
CA GLN A 40 15.31 17.43 4.80
C GLN A 40 14.26 16.91 5.83
N TYR A 41 12.97 17.20 5.62
CA TYR A 41 11.84 16.66 6.37
C TYR A 41 11.25 15.38 5.74
N ALA A 42 11.99 14.80 4.78
CA ALA A 42 12.36 13.40 4.64
C ALA A 42 11.34 12.35 5.16
N PRO A 43 11.01 11.31 4.38
CA PRO A 43 10.13 10.19 4.76
C PRO A 43 10.27 9.63 6.19
N ALA A 44 11.43 9.77 6.83
CA ALA A 44 11.66 9.44 8.23
C ALA A 44 10.90 10.30 9.25
N PHE A 45 10.73 11.61 9.02
CA PHE A 45 9.95 12.50 9.90
C PHE A 45 8.46 12.17 9.81
N ILE A 46 7.97 12.04 8.58
CA ILE A 46 6.62 11.59 8.27
C ILE A 46 6.32 10.24 8.94
N LEU A 47 7.17 9.24 8.71
CA LEU A 47 6.98 7.90 9.29
C LEU A 47 6.98 7.95 10.83
N ARG A 48 7.82 8.80 11.43
CA ARG A 48 7.83 9.01 12.88
C ARG A 48 6.50 9.58 13.38
N GLN A 49 5.93 10.55 12.66
CA GLN A 49 4.64 11.14 13.03
C GLN A 49 3.51 10.11 12.91
N LEU A 50 3.51 9.33 11.82
CA LEU A 50 2.56 8.24 11.61
C LEU A 50 2.58 7.23 12.76
N LEU A 51 3.78 6.82 13.18
CA LEU A 51 3.96 5.87 14.29
C LEU A 51 3.56 6.43 15.66
N GLN A 52 3.46 7.75 15.81
CA GLN A 52 3.12 8.39 17.09
C GLN A 52 1.64 8.74 17.22
N CYS A 53 0.97 9.06 16.12
CA CYS A 53 -0.35 9.70 16.17
C CYS A 53 -1.45 8.99 15.37
N CYS A 54 -1.11 8.03 14.51
CA CYS A 54 -2.08 7.44 13.58
C CYS A 54 -2.58 6.09 14.07
N ASP A 55 -3.88 5.88 13.90
CA ASP A 55 -4.54 4.60 14.12
C ASP A 55 -4.26 3.63 12.95
N THR A 56 -4.53 2.35 13.19
CA THR A 56 -4.33 1.29 12.19
C THR A 56 -5.03 1.57 10.87
N GLU A 57 -6.27 2.09 10.92
CA GLU A 57 -7.08 2.39 9.72
C GLU A 57 -6.41 3.45 8.85
N MET A 58 -5.88 4.53 9.44
CA MET A 58 -5.17 5.56 8.69
C MET A 58 -3.92 5.01 8.00
N LEU A 59 -3.19 4.09 8.64
CA LEU A 59 -2.02 3.44 8.04
C LEU A 59 -2.41 2.53 6.86
N ILE A 60 -3.56 1.86 6.95
CA ILE A 60 -4.10 1.04 5.86
C ILE A 60 -4.47 1.92 4.67
N ASP A 61 -5.15 3.04 4.91
CA ASP A 61 -5.51 3.97 3.83
C ASP A 61 -4.26 4.57 3.14
N ILE A 62 -3.18 4.84 3.89
CA ILE A 62 -1.88 5.26 3.33
C ILE A 62 -1.27 4.16 2.45
N VAL A 63 -1.38 2.89 2.87
CA VAL A 63 -0.91 1.74 2.08
C VAL A 63 -1.69 1.64 0.76
N ASP A 64 -3.00 1.89 0.80
CA ASP A 64 -3.86 1.81 -0.38
C ASP A 64 -3.76 3.04 -1.31
N ASN A 65 -3.26 4.17 -0.81
CA ASN A 65 -3.04 5.36 -1.64
C ASN A 65 -1.90 5.12 -2.66
N PRO A 66 -2.20 5.13 -3.98
CA PRO A 66 -1.20 4.89 -5.03
C PRO A 66 -0.15 6.00 -5.17
N LYS A 67 -0.37 7.17 -4.53
CA LYS A 67 0.57 8.28 -4.52
C LYS A 67 1.57 8.23 -3.37
N THR A 68 1.34 7.36 -2.38
CA THR A 68 2.26 7.20 -1.25
C THR A 68 3.64 6.82 -1.75
N CYS A 69 4.67 7.57 -1.34
CA CYS A 69 6.01 7.29 -1.82
C CYS A 69 6.61 6.01 -1.24
N GLN A 70 7.42 5.37 -2.08
CA GLN A 70 8.09 4.10 -1.80
C GLN A 70 8.78 4.03 -0.44
N LYS A 71 9.50 5.10 -0.02
CA LYS A 71 10.22 5.13 1.27
C LYS A 71 9.29 5.05 2.48
N ILE A 72 8.08 5.60 2.38
CA ILE A 72 7.07 5.50 3.44
C ILE A 72 6.55 4.07 3.49
N LEU A 73 6.20 3.49 2.34
CA LEU A 73 5.76 2.10 2.24
C LEU A 73 6.81 1.12 2.79
N GLU A 74 8.10 1.33 2.48
CA GLU A 74 9.21 0.56 3.07
C GLU A 74 9.28 0.71 4.59
N GLY A 75 8.99 1.90 5.10
CA GLY A 75 8.88 2.17 6.54
C GLY A 75 7.72 1.41 7.18
N LEU A 76 6.54 1.48 6.58
CA LEU A 76 5.33 0.80 7.04
C LEU A 76 5.50 -0.74 7.02
N SER A 77 6.22 -1.30 6.05
CA SER A 77 6.47 -2.74 5.99
C SER A 77 7.22 -3.30 7.21
N LYS A 78 7.91 -2.43 7.98
CA LYS A 78 8.75 -2.81 9.12
C LYS A 78 8.03 -2.62 10.46
N ILE A 79 6.80 -2.12 10.47
CA ILE A 79 6.07 -1.88 11.71
C ILE A 79 5.49 -3.20 12.26
N GLN A 80 5.32 -3.28 13.58
CA GLN A 80 4.86 -4.51 14.22
C GLN A 80 3.36 -4.79 14.06
N ASN A 81 2.58 -3.80 13.62
CA ASN A 81 1.14 -3.94 13.46
C ASN A 81 0.78 -4.95 12.36
N LEU A 82 0.14 -6.05 12.76
CA LEU A 82 -0.23 -7.16 11.90
C LEU A 82 -1.22 -6.75 10.81
N ASP A 83 -2.23 -5.95 11.17
CA ASP A 83 -3.30 -5.55 10.24
C ASP A 83 -2.73 -4.68 9.11
N VAL A 84 -1.79 -3.78 9.42
CA VAL A 84 -1.09 -2.99 8.40
C VAL A 84 -0.24 -3.88 7.51
N ARG A 85 0.58 -4.79 8.06
CA ARG A 85 1.39 -5.71 7.23
C ARG A 85 0.54 -6.63 6.37
N PHE A 86 -0.62 -7.06 6.89
CA PHE A 86 -1.58 -7.86 6.14
C PHE A 86 -2.20 -7.04 5.00
N ALA A 87 -2.66 -5.82 5.26
CA ALA A 87 -3.16 -4.91 4.21
C ALA A 87 -2.12 -4.67 3.12
N MET A 88 -0.86 -4.46 3.51
CA MET A 88 0.25 -4.39 2.54
C MET A 88 0.37 -5.68 1.72
N ALA A 89 0.30 -6.84 2.35
CA ALA A 89 0.35 -8.13 1.64
C ALA A 89 -0.83 -8.34 0.66
N GLU A 90 -1.99 -7.70 0.87
CA GLU A 90 -3.14 -7.72 -0.04
C GLU A 90 -3.03 -6.73 -1.20
N ASN A 91 -2.14 -5.75 -1.11
CA ASN A 91 -2.04 -4.65 -2.09
C ASN A 91 -1.20 -5.05 -3.30
N HIS A 92 -1.86 -5.19 -4.45
CA HIS A 92 -1.27 -5.61 -5.72
C HIS A 92 -0.47 -4.50 -6.42
N ASN A 93 -0.57 -3.26 -5.93
CA ASN A 93 0.15 -2.11 -6.45
C ASN A 93 1.47 -1.86 -5.72
N LEU A 94 1.74 -2.60 -4.63
CA LEU A 94 3.00 -2.47 -3.92
C LEU A 94 4.18 -2.98 -4.73
N ASP A 95 5.34 -2.41 -4.45
CA ASP A 95 6.60 -2.83 -5.03
C ASP A 95 6.89 -4.31 -4.72
N PHE A 96 7.42 -5.00 -5.72
CA PHE A 96 7.74 -6.42 -5.64
C PHE A 96 8.69 -6.75 -4.50
N ASN A 97 9.65 -5.87 -4.16
CA ASN A 97 10.59 -6.13 -3.06
C ASN A 97 9.88 -6.06 -1.71
N ILE A 98 8.93 -5.15 -1.52
CA ILE A 98 8.13 -5.09 -0.31
C ILE A 98 7.30 -6.37 -0.17
N LEU A 99 6.58 -6.76 -1.22
CA LEU A 99 5.78 -7.98 -1.23
C LEU A 99 6.63 -9.24 -1.03
N SER A 100 7.85 -9.27 -1.57
CA SER A 100 8.79 -10.38 -1.37
C SER A 100 9.27 -10.46 0.08
N ASN A 101 9.54 -9.33 0.73
CA ASN A 101 9.89 -9.33 2.14
C ASN A 101 8.72 -9.79 3.02
N LEU A 102 7.49 -9.36 2.69
CA LEU A 102 6.28 -9.80 3.39
C LEU A 102 5.96 -11.28 3.15
N ALA A 103 6.42 -11.88 2.06
CA ALA A 103 6.29 -13.31 1.80
C ALA A 103 7.13 -14.18 2.75
N ASP A 104 8.10 -13.57 3.43
CA ASP A 104 8.94 -14.17 4.48
C ASP A 104 8.57 -13.64 5.89
N ASP A 105 7.38 -13.02 6.05
CA ASP A 105 6.93 -12.47 7.34
C ASP A 105 6.84 -13.56 8.43
N GLU A 106 7.12 -13.16 9.67
CA GLU A 106 7.01 -14.03 10.84
C GLU A 106 5.58 -14.56 11.05
N ASN A 107 4.57 -13.79 10.60
CA ASN A 107 3.19 -14.19 10.66
C ASN A 107 2.81 -15.01 9.41
N PRO A 108 2.37 -16.27 9.58
CA PRO A 108 2.09 -17.16 8.44
C PRO A 108 0.91 -16.68 7.58
N TYR A 109 -0.04 -15.92 8.13
CA TYR A 109 -1.16 -15.36 7.35
C TYR A 109 -0.69 -14.23 6.44
N VAL A 110 0.18 -13.35 6.94
CA VAL A 110 0.81 -12.28 6.15
C VAL A 110 1.68 -12.89 5.05
N ALA A 111 2.55 -13.83 5.41
CA ALA A 111 3.42 -14.54 4.47
C ALA A 111 2.64 -15.23 3.35
N MET A 112 1.62 -16.03 3.70
CA MET A 112 0.78 -16.70 2.72
C MET A 112 0.07 -15.71 1.80
N ARG A 113 -0.47 -14.61 2.34
CA ARG A 113 -1.19 -13.61 1.55
C ARG A 113 -0.25 -12.89 0.57
N ALA A 114 0.94 -12.51 1.03
CA ALA A 114 1.95 -11.87 0.20
C ALA A 114 2.41 -12.80 -0.94
N GLN A 115 2.63 -14.09 -0.65
CA GLN A 115 2.97 -15.09 -1.67
C GLN A 115 1.88 -15.19 -2.75
N GLN A 116 0.61 -15.25 -2.36
CA GLN A 116 -0.51 -15.27 -3.31
C GLN A 116 -0.56 -14.01 -4.18
N THR A 117 -0.34 -12.84 -3.59
CA THR A 117 -0.29 -11.56 -4.31
C THR A 117 0.86 -11.57 -5.32
N VAL A 118 2.06 -12.01 -4.92
CA VAL A 118 3.23 -12.16 -5.80
C VAL A 118 2.96 -13.13 -6.95
N GLU A 119 2.37 -14.29 -6.68
CA GLU A 119 2.01 -15.29 -7.70
C GLU A 119 1.00 -14.74 -8.71
N ARG A 120 0.01 -14.00 -8.23
CA ARG A 120 -0.98 -13.34 -9.09
C ARG A 120 -0.31 -12.32 -10.02
N LEU A 121 0.59 -11.48 -9.50
CA LEU A 121 1.33 -10.52 -10.32
C LEU A 121 2.19 -11.22 -11.39
N LYS A 122 2.84 -12.33 -11.04
CA LYS A 122 3.57 -13.17 -12.02
C LYS A 122 2.66 -13.73 -13.11
N SER A 123 1.48 -14.23 -12.75
CA SER A 123 0.52 -14.78 -13.71
C SER A 123 -0.02 -13.74 -14.71
N ILE A 124 -0.20 -12.50 -14.28
CA ILE A 124 -0.62 -11.38 -15.14
C ILE A 124 0.46 -11.07 -16.17
N SER A 125 1.72 -10.96 -15.71
CA SER A 125 2.87 -10.69 -16.58
C SER A 125 3.05 -11.77 -17.69
N ILE A 126 2.80 -13.04 -17.34
CA ILE A 126 2.85 -14.14 -18.31
C ILE A 126 1.67 -14.07 -19.29
N GLY A 127 0.47 -13.73 -18.83
CA GLY A 127 -0.73 -13.58 -19.67
C GLY A 127 -0.60 -12.49 -20.75
N GLU A 128 -0.02 -11.34 -20.40
CA GLU A 128 0.23 -10.25 -21.35
C GLU A 128 1.28 -10.62 -22.43
N THR A 129 2.27 -11.43 -22.06
CA THR A 129 3.31 -11.90 -22.99
C THR A 129 2.76 -12.89 -24.03
N VAL A 130 1.78 -13.72 -23.66
CA VAL A 130 1.16 -14.69 -24.59
C VAL A 130 0.21 -14.00 -25.59
N LEU A 131 -0.48 -12.93 -25.19
CA LEU A 131 -1.39 -12.20 -26.07
C LEU A 131 -0.67 -11.41 -27.18
N THR A 132 0.57 -10.99 -26.96
CA THR A 132 1.36 -10.21 -27.94
C THR A 132 2.07 -11.08 -28.98
N LEU A 133 2.34 -12.35 -28.69
CA LEU A 133 2.99 -13.29 -29.62
C LEU A 133 2.02 -13.98 -30.60
N ASN A 134 0.70 -13.87 -30.37
CA ASN A 134 -0.30 -14.56 -31.18
C ASN A 134 -0.98 -13.68 -32.25
N VAL A 135 -0.31 -12.60 -32.69
CA VAL A 135 -0.71 -11.87 -33.89
C VAL A 135 0.07 -12.45 -35.08
N PRO A 136 -0.47 -13.43 -35.83
CA PRO A 136 0.19 -13.88 -37.05
C PRO A 136 0.30 -12.69 -37.99
N SER A 137 1.53 -12.35 -38.35
CA SER A 137 1.86 -11.32 -39.31
C SER A 137 1.26 -11.70 -40.66
N ARG A 138 0.02 -11.27 -40.95
CA ARG A 138 -0.55 -11.40 -42.30
C ARG A 138 0.10 -10.36 -43.21
N ILE A 139 1.29 -10.72 -43.68
CA ILE A 139 2.00 -10.06 -44.76
C ILE A 139 1.16 -10.18 -46.04
N SER A 140 0.85 -8.99 -46.57
CA SER A 140 0.73 -8.60 -47.98
C SER A 140 -0.33 -9.21 -48.90
N ARG A 141 -1.27 -8.31 -49.27
CA ARG A 141 -1.74 -8.06 -50.63
C ARG A 141 -1.20 -9.01 -51.71
N GLN A 142 -2.10 -9.76 -52.33
CA GLN A 142 -2.08 -9.86 -53.79
C GLN A 142 -3.39 -9.28 -54.33
N VAL A 143 -3.26 -8.10 -54.90
CA VAL A 143 -4.18 -7.56 -55.90
C VAL A 143 -3.95 -8.38 -57.17
N SER A 144 -5.03 -8.91 -57.74
CA SER A 144 -5.11 -9.37 -59.12
C SER A 144 -6.19 -8.57 -59.82
#